data_AF-A0A5Y3XGH3-F1
#
_entry.id   AF-A0A5Y3XGH3-F1
#
_cell.length_a   1.000
_cell.length_b   1.000
_cell.length_c   1.000
_cell.angle_alpha   90.00
_cell.angle_beta   90.00
_cell.angle_gamma   90.00
#
_symmetry.space_group_name_H-M   'P 1'
#
loop_
_entity.id
_entity.type
_entity.pdbx_description
1 polymer ?
#
loop_
_entity_poly.entity_id
_entity_poly.type
_entity_poly.pdbx_seq_one_letter_code
_entity_poly.pdbx_strand_id
1 'polypeptide(L)'
;MKEVKIYTIVSDQLSPPITGESFCTDMVRHSDYADLEEKFAALVAENATLKNPDNWLSQSDYGYEAAEVAAQNGATNDESLRAGMIAIINRIETPATDAFLAEVRASGVDAAIEHLHKKFGGTGHIGVPIMALEWLAQEIRKGGAA
;
A
#
# COMPACT_ATOMS: atom_id res chain seq x y z
N MET A 1 1.86 -6.21 -4.21
CA MET A 1 2.12 -6.73 -2.85
C MET A 1 3.41 -7.53 -2.94
N LYS A 2 4.45 -7.17 -2.19
CA LYS A 2 5.73 -7.89 -2.28
C LYS A 2 5.51 -9.34 -1.87
N GLU A 3 5.96 -10.27 -2.69
CA GLU A 3 5.83 -11.70 -2.43
C GLU A 3 6.53 -12.03 -1.10
N VAL A 4 5.90 -12.87 -0.26
CA VAL A 4 6.48 -13.26 1.02
C VAL A 4 7.76 -14.02 0.71
N LYS A 5 8.89 -13.51 1.20
CA LYS A 5 10.18 -14.14 0.95
C LYS A 5 10.33 -15.35 1.87
N ILE A 6 10.22 -16.53 1.27
CA ILE A 6 10.41 -17.80 1.95
C ILE A 6 11.87 -18.22 1.80
N TYR A 7 12.49 -18.54 2.94
CA TYR A 7 13.84 -19.07 3.02
C TYR A 7 13.76 -20.54 3.40
N THR A 8 14.56 -21.38 2.76
CA THR A 8 14.64 -22.78 3.15
C THR A 8 15.86 -23.01 4.03
N ILE A 9 15.66 -23.66 5.17
CA ILE A 9 16.73 -24.14 6.05
C ILE A 9 16.65 -25.67 6.15
N VAL A 10 17.80 -26.34 6.14
CA VAL A 10 17.87 -27.80 6.30
C VAL A 10 17.93 -28.17 7.79
N SER A 11 17.46 -29.36 8.13
CA SER A 11 17.28 -29.81 9.52
C SER A 11 18.54 -29.73 10.41
N ASP A 12 19.73 -29.88 9.83
CA ASP A 12 21.00 -29.81 10.56
C ASP A 12 21.49 -28.37 10.86
N GLN A 13 20.93 -27.37 10.19
CA GLN A 13 21.23 -25.95 10.42
C GLN A 13 20.27 -25.31 11.43
N LEU A 14 19.25 -26.04 11.90
CA LEU A 14 18.34 -25.57 12.94
C LEU A 14 19.07 -25.42 14.28
N SER A 15 18.47 -24.63 15.19
CA SER A 15 18.98 -24.46 16.55
C SER A 15 17.88 -24.84 17.56
N PRO A 16 18.00 -25.99 18.26
CA PRO A 16 19.10 -26.96 18.17
C PRO A 16 19.08 -27.76 16.85
N PRO A 17 20.23 -28.27 16.38
CA PRO A 17 20.29 -29.11 15.17
C PRO A 17 19.49 -30.40 15.31
N ILE A 18 18.75 -30.79 14.28
CA ILE A 18 18.03 -32.06 14.23
C ILE A 18 18.83 -33.04 13.37
N THR A 19 19.40 -34.04 14.02
CA THR A 19 20.22 -35.09 13.37
C THR A 19 19.48 -36.42 13.35
N GLY A 20 19.57 -37.16 12.24
CA GLY A 20 18.92 -38.48 12.06
C GLY A 20 17.69 -38.44 11.13
N GLU A 21 17.17 -37.24 10.85
CA GLU A 21 16.13 -36.99 9.86
C GLU A 21 16.57 -35.85 8.94
N SER A 22 16.36 -36.02 7.62
CA SER A 22 16.73 -35.02 6.61
C SER A 22 15.46 -34.38 6.05
N PHE A 23 15.21 -33.13 6.41
CA PHE A 23 14.11 -32.34 5.86
C PHE A 23 14.50 -30.88 5.66
N CYS A 24 13.69 -30.19 4.86
CA CYS A 24 13.76 -28.76 4.64
C CYS A 24 12.59 -28.08 5.35
N THR A 25 12.82 -26.89 5.89
CA THR A 25 11.78 -26.06 6.50
C THR A 25 11.76 -24.68 5.87
N ASP A 26 10.56 -24.22 5.55
CA ASP A 26 10.30 -22.88 5.05
C ASP A 26 10.19 -21.90 6.21
N MET A 27 11.00 -20.84 6.14
CA MET A 27 11.17 -19.85 7.20
C MET A 27 11.00 -18.44 6.64
N VAL A 28 10.47 -17.56 7.48
CA VAL A 28 10.43 -16.12 7.24
C VAL A 28 11.39 -15.48 8.22
N ARG A 29 12.19 -14.51 7.75
CA ARG A 29 13.08 -13.78 8.65
C ARG A 29 12.27 -12.92 9.59
N HIS A 30 12.72 -12.81 10.84
CA HIS A 30 12.12 -11.90 11.81
C HIS A 30 12.04 -10.47 11.28
N SER A 31 13.05 -9.99 10.55
CA SER A 31 13.04 -8.65 9.92
C SER A 31 11.88 -8.47 8.95
N ASP A 32 11.63 -9.46 8.10
CA ASP A 32 10.57 -9.38 7.09
C ASP A 32 9.18 -9.41 7.74
N TYR A 33 9.06 -10.11 8.87
CA TYR A 33 7.85 -10.13 9.68
C TYR A 33 7.65 -8.82 10.45
N ALA A 34 8.70 -8.24 11.03
CA ALA A 34 8.64 -6.97 11.74
C ALA A 34 8.20 -5.82 10.81
N ASP A 35 8.73 -5.76 9.58
CA ASP A 35 8.31 -4.79 8.57
C ASP A 35 6.81 -4.92 8.22
N LEU A 36 6.27 -6.15 8.24
CA LEU A 36 4.86 -6.42 8.00
C LEU A 36 3.99 -6.02 9.20
N GLU A 37 4.44 -6.32 10.41
CA GLU A 37 3.77 -5.90 11.65
C GLU A 37 3.65 -4.37 11.74
N GLU A 38 4.70 -3.63 11.37
CA GLU A 38 4.67 -2.16 11.35
C GLU A 38 3.60 -1.62 10.39
N LYS A 39 3.54 -2.15 9.17
CA LYS A 39 2.51 -1.78 8.18
C LYS A 39 1.11 -2.12 8.66
N PHE A 40 0.94 -3.28 9.29
CA PHE A 40 -0.34 -3.70 9.83
C PHE A 40 -0.76 -2.81 11.00
N ALA A 41 0.15 -2.47 11.91
CA ALA A 41 -0.10 -1.56 13.02
C ALA A 41 -0.53 -0.17 12.53
N ALA A 42 0.14 0.36 11.49
CA ALA A 42 -0.23 1.63 10.87
C ALA A 42 -1.64 1.58 10.27
N LEU A 43 -2.00 0.51 9.55
CA LEU A 43 -3.33 0.34 8.98
C LEU A 43 -4.41 0.18 10.06
N VAL A 44 -4.12 -0.51 11.17
CA VAL A 44 -5.03 -0.63 12.31
C VAL A 44 -5.25 0.73 12.98
N ALA A 45 -4.20 1.51 13.18
CA ALA A 45 -4.30 2.85 13.75
C ALA A 45 -5.12 3.80 12.85
N GLU A 46 -4.91 3.74 11.54
CA GLU A 46 -5.71 4.47 10.55
C GLU A 46 -7.19 4.05 10.62
N ASN A 47 -7.48 2.74 10.64
CA ASN A 47 -8.86 2.25 10.76
C ASN A 47 -9.54 2.66 12.07
N ALA A 48 -8.81 2.67 13.18
CA ALA A 48 -9.33 3.16 14.46
C ALA A 48 -9.70 4.65 14.36
N THR A 49 -8.88 5.44 13.67
CA THR A 49 -9.12 6.87 13.44
C THR A 49 -10.31 7.10 12.49
N LEU A 50 -10.43 6.32 11.42
CA LEU A 50 -11.57 6.36 10.50
C LEU A 50 -12.89 6.05 11.19
N LYS A 51 -12.89 5.18 12.20
CA LYS A 51 -14.09 4.82 12.96
C LYS A 51 -14.39 5.77 14.13
N ASN A 52 -13.51 6.74 14.41
CA ASN A 52 -13.70 7.69 15.50
C ASN A 52 -14.61 8.85 15.05
N PRO A 53 -15.80 9.04 15.66
CA PRO A 53 -16.68 10.17 15.33
C PRO A 53 -16.01 11.54 15.48
N ASP A 54 -15.07 11.70 16.41
CA ASP A 54 -14.37 12.97 16.63
C ASP A 54 -13.57 13.39 15.39
N ASN A 55 -13.01 12.42 14.66
CA ASN A 55 -12.30 12.67 13.41
C ASN A 55 -13.25 13.26 12.35
N TRP A 56 -14.47 12.74 12.26
CA TRP A 56 -15.49 13.22 11.32
C TRP A 56 -16.03 14.58 11.71
N LEU A 57 -16.31 14.77 13.01
CA LEU A 57 -16.82 16.04 13.55
C LEU A 57 -15.81 17.17 13.38
N SER A 58 -14.51 16.88 13.44
CA SER A 58 -13.46 17.87 13.19
C SER A 58 -13.50 18.48 11.78
N GLN A 59 -14.14 17.80 10.82
CA GLN A 59 -14.27 18.25 9.42
C GLN A 59 -15.67 18.82 9.12
N SER A 60 -16.52 19.01 10.13
CA SER A 60 -17.93 19.37 9.94
C SER A 60 -18.13 20.70 9.21
N ASP A 61 -17.24 21.68 9.38
CA ASP A 61 -17.28 22.96 8.66
C ASP A 61 -17.31 22.77 7.14
N TYR A 62 -16.44 21.92 6.60
CA TYR A 62 -16.45 21.58 5.16
C TYR A 62 -17.74 20.89 4.74
N GLY A 63 -18.32 20.08 5.63
CA GLY A 63 -19.60 19.43 5.40
C GLY A 63 -20.75 20.42 5.32
N TYR A 64 -20.80 21.40 6.24
CA TYR A 64 -21.81 22.45 6.24
C TYR A 64 -21.72 23.33 4.99
N GLU A 65 -20.51 23.77 4.64
CA GLU A 65 -20.26 24.57 3.43
C GLU A 65 -20.73 23.84 2.16
N ALA A 66 -20.35 22.57 1.99
CA ALA A 66 -20.74 21.80 0.81
C ALA A 66 -22.26 21.53 0.75
N ALA A 67 -22.90 21.28 1.89
CA ALA A 67 -24.35 21.10 1.96
C ALA A 67 -25.10 22.40 1.64
N GLU A 68 -24.63 23.54 2.14
CA GLU A 68 -25.23 24.84 1.85
C GLU A 68 -25.11 25.20 0.36
N VAL A 69 -23.93 25.00 -0.24
CA VAL A 69 -23.71 25.23 -1.67
C VAL A 69 -24.61 24.32 -2.52
N ALA A 70 -24.78 23.06 -2.14
CA ALA A 70 -25.70 22.16 -2.83
C ALA A 70 -27.16 22.65 -2.74
N ALA A 71 -27.62 23.04 -1.55
CA ALA A 71 -28.98 23.56 -1.34
C ALA A 71 -29.24 24.85 -2.15
N GLN A 72 -28.27 25.77 -2.17
CA GLN A 72 -28.35 27.00 -2.96
C GLN A 72 -28.45 26.72 -4.48
N ASN A 73 -27.89 25.60 -4.93
CA ASN A 73 -27.98 25.12 -6.31
C ASN A 73 -29.25 24.30 -6.60
N GLY A 74 -30.22 24.28 -5.69
CA GLY A 74 -31.50 23.60 -5.86
C GLY A 74 -31.48 22.11 -5.58
N ALA A 75 -30.43 21.60 -4.92
CA ALA A 75 -30.40 20.22 -4.44
C ALA A 75 -31.48 20.00 -3.37
N THR A 76 -32.04 18.79 -3.35
CA THR A 76 -32.91 18.35 -2.26
C THR A 76 -32.14 18.28 -0.93
N ASN A 77 -32.86 18.15 0.18
CA ASN A 77 -32.24 17.99 1.50
C ASN A 77 -31.30 16.78 1.56
N ASP A 78 -31.70 15.66 0.96
CA ASP A 78 -30.90 14.42 0.94
C ASP A 78 -29.62 14.59 0.10
N GLU A 79 -29.72 15.27 -1.04
CA GLU A 79 -28.56 15.57 -1.89
C GLU A 79 -27.60 16.53 -1.21
N SER A 80 -28.12 17.54 -0.52
CA SER A 80 -27.33 18.50 0.26
C SER A 80 -26.61 17.83 1.42
N LEU A 81 -27.30 16.96 2.17
CA LEU A 81 -26.69 16.16 3.22
C LEU A 81 -25.60 15.24 2.66
N ARG A 82 -25.85 14.57 1.54
CA ARG A 82 -24.87 13.72 0.87
C ARG A 82 -23.64 14.53 0.43
N ALA A 83 -23.82 15.73 -0.11
CA ALA A 83 -22.71 16.61 -0.49
C ALA A 83 -21.84 16.96 0.72
N GLY A 84 -22.45 17.30 1.86
CA GLY A 84 -21.73 17.54 3.11
C GLY A 84 -20.95 16.32 3.61
N MET A 85 -21.56 15.13 3.59
CA MET A 85 -20.89 13.88 3.98
C MET A 85 -19.70 13.56 3.07
N ILE A 86 -19.85 13.75 1.74
CA ILE A 86 -18.74 13.55 0.78
C ILE A 86 -17.60 14.52 1.07
N ALA A 87 -17.91 15.79 1.36
CA ALA A 87 -16.89 16.78 1.68
C ALA A 87 -16.08 16.41 2.94
N ILE A 88 -16.74 15.91 3.99
CA ILE A 88 -16.08 15.39 5.20
C ILE A 88 -15.17 14.21 4.85
N ILE A 89 -15.69 13.20 4.13
CA ILE A 89 -14.94 11.99 3.79
C ILE A 89 -13.68 12.34 2.97
N ASN A 90 -13.80 13.25 2.00
CA ASN A 90 -12.68 13.66 1.16
C ASN A 90 -11.57 14.43 1.91
N ARG A 91 -11.82 14.89 3.13
CA ARG A 91 -10.84 15.57 3.98
C ARG A 91 -10.08 14.62 4.90
N ILE A 92 -10.58 13.42 5.11
CA ILE A 92 -9.92 12.44 5.97
C ILE A 92 -8.86 11.72 5.15
N GLU A 93 -7.60 11.97 5.48
CA GLU A 93 -6.47 11.31 4.83
C GLU A 93 -6.31 9.85 5.29
N THR A 94 -5.81 9.01 4.40
CA THR A 94 -5.52 7.59 4.65
C THR A 94 -4.09 7.23 4.21
N PRO A 95 -3.05 7.80 4.86
CA PRO A 95 -1.67 7.68 4.40
C PRO A 95 -1.13 6.24 4.38
N ALA A 96 -1.58 5.36 5.30
CA ALA A 96 -1.17 3.96 5.31
C ALA A 96 -1.81 3.21 4.13
N THR A 97 -3.08 3.46 3.85
CA THR A 97 -3.76 2.94 2.67
C THR A 97 -3.11 3.48 1.38
N ASP A 98 -2.79 4.76 1.30
CA ASP A 98 -2.17 5.37 0.13
C ASP A 98 -0.77 4.80 -0.13
N ALA A 99 0.05 4.63 0.91
CA ALA A 99 1.35 3.99 0.83
C ALA A 99 1.25 2.54 0.36
N PHE A 100 0.23 1.80 0.83
CA PHE A 100 -0.03 0.45 0.35
C PHE A 100 -0.42 0.42 -1.14
N LEU A 101 -1.31 1.31 -1.58
CA LEU A 101 -1.70 1.40 -2.99
C LEU A 101 -0.54 1.81 -3.89
N ALA A 102 0.32 2.72 -3.42
CA ALA A 102 1.57 3.08 -4.07
C ALA A 102 2.49 1.87 -4.26
N GLU A 103 2.72 1.07 -3.21
CA GLU A 103 3.51 -0.16 -3.30
C GLU A 103 2.89 -1.18 -4.27
N VAL A 104 1.56 -1.31 -4.28
CA VAL A 104 0.86 -2.18 -5.26
C VAL A 104 1.11 -1.71 -6.69
N ARG A 105 0.99 -0.40 -6.98
CA ARG A 105 1.29 0.17 -8.30
C ARG A 105 2.75 -0.04 -8.69
N ALA A 106 3.68 0.22 -7.78
CA ALA A 106 5.12 0.01 -8.01
C ALA A 106 5.44 -1.47 -8.28
N SER A 107 4.78 -2.41 -7.60
CA SER A 107 4.96 -3.84 -7.86
C SER A 107 4.53 -4.27 -9.27
N GLY A 108 3.58 -3.56 -9.90
CA GLY A 108 3.25 -3.76 -11.31
C GLY A 108 4.38 -3.33 -12.25
N VAL A 109 5.12 -2.27 -11.89
CA VAL A 109 6.31 -1.81 -12.63
C VAL A 109 7.46 -2.81 -12.46
N ASP A 110 7.67 -3.34 -11.25
CA ASP A 110 8.67 -4.38 -10.99
C ASP A 110 8.39 -5.64 -11.84
N ALA A 111 7.12 -6.06 -11.95
CA ALA A 111 6.73 -7.19 -12.80
C ALA A 111 6.96 -6.92 -14.30
N ALA A 112 6.79 -5.67 -14.75
CA ALA A 112 7.11 -5.28 -16.12
C ALA A 112 8.62 -5.31 -16.39
N ILE A 113 9.44 -4.84 -15.43
CA ILE A 113 10.91 -4.94 -15.47
C ILE A 113 11.34 -6.41 -15.60
N GLU A 114 10.80 -7.29 -14.76
CA GLU A 114 11.10 -8.72 -14.80
C GLU A 114 10.73 -9.33 -16.16
N HIS A 115 9.56 -8.98 -16.70
CA HIS A 115 9.14 -9.44 -18.02
C HIS A 115 10.10 -9.00 -19.13
N LEU A 116 10.57 -7.74 -19.08
CA LEU A 116 11.54 -7.21 -20.04
C LEU A 116 12.89 -7.93 -19.94
N HIS A 117 13.38 -8.17 -18.72
CA HIS A 117 14.59 -8.96 -18.49
C HIS A 117 14.46 -10.37 -19.09
N LYS A 118 13.32 -11.02 -18.88
CA LYS A 118 13.08 -12.37 -19.41
C LYS A 118 13.01 -12.40 -20.94
N LYS A 119 12.36 -11.40 -21.55
CA LYS A 119 12.09 -11.39 -22.99
C LYS A 119 13.27 -10.90 -23.82
N PHE A 120 14.03 -9.95 -23.29
CA PHE A 120 15.06 -9.22 -24.04
C PHE A 120 16.44 -9.27 -23.35
N GLY A 121 16.58 -10.06 -22.28
CA GLY A 121 17.86 -10.32 -21.63
C GLY A 121 18.89 -10.80 -22.66
N GLY A 122 20.07 -10.17 -22.65
CA GLY A 122 21.16 -10.50 -23.59
C GLY A 122 21.17 -9.72 -24.90
N THR A 123 20.14 -8.90 -25.19
CA THR A 123 20.12 -8.05 -26.40
C THR A 123 20.94 -6.75 -26.29
N GLY A 124 21.38 -6.39 -25.08
CA GLY A 124 22.15 -5.17 -24.81
C GLY A 124 21.36 -3.85 -24.89
N HIS A 125 20.08 -3.87 -25.29
CA HIS A 125 19.28 -2.67 -25.57
C HIS A 125 18.25 -2.29 -24.50
N ILE A 126 18.21 -3.00 -23.37
CA ILE A 126 17.19 -2.79 -22.33
C ILE A 126 17.64 -1.94 -21.13
N GLY A 127 18.93 -1.61 -21.00
CA GLY A 127 19.46 -0.93 -19.81
C GLY A 127 18.77 0.40 -19.50
N VAL A 128 18.68 1.31 -20.48
CA VAL A 128 18.05 2.62 -20.28
C VAL A 128 16.55 2.52 -19.97
N PRO A 129 15.74 1.73 -20.72
CA PRO A 129 14.34 1.50 -20.35
C PRO A 129 14.15 0.92 -18.95
N ILE A 130 14.98 -0.04 -18.53
CA ILE A 130 14.89 -0.65 -17.20
C ILE A 130 15.19 0.39 -16.11
N MET A 131 16.26 1.18 -16.25
CA MET A 131 16.58 2.24 -15.28
C MET A 131 15.45 3.26 -15.14
N ALA A 132 14.78 3.62 -16.24
CA ALA A 132 13.63 4.52 -16.21
C ALA A 132 12.44 3.91 -15.44
N LEU A 133 12.17 2.62 -15.63
CA LEU A 133 11.11 1.91 -14.90
C LEU A 133 11.47 1.72 -13.42
N GLU A 134 12.73 1.43 -13.10
CA GLU A 134 13.20 1.33 -11.71
C GLU A 134 13.01 2.67 -10.99
N TRP A 135 13.37 3.78 -11.65
CA TRP A 135 13.13 5.12 -11.13
C TRP A 135 11.63 5.41 -10.94
N LEU A 136 10.80 5.09 -11.93
CA LEU A 136 9.34 5.25 -11.85
C LEU A 136 8.76 4.47 -10.67
N ALA A 137 9.19 3.21 -10.47
CA ALA A 137 8.73 2.39 -9.35
C ALA A 137 9.11 3.04 -8.01
N GLN A 138 10.29 3.65 -7.89
CA GLN A 138 10.70 4.36 -6.67
C GLN A 138 9.88 5.65 -6.45
N GLU A 139 9.58 6.40 -7.50
CA GLU A 139 8.75 7.60 -7.37
C GLU A 139 7.32 7.25 -6.97
N ILE A 140 6.72 6.22 -7.56
CA ILE A 140 5.39 5.74 -7.18
C ILE A 140 5.35 5.39 -5.69
N ARG A 141 6.36 4.67 -5.16
CA ARG A 141 6.44 4.31 -3.73
C ARG A 141 6.49 5.54 -2.80
N LYS A 142 7.04 6.66 -3.27
CA LYS A 142 7.06 7.94 -2.53
C LYS A 142 5.77 8.74 -2.68
N GLY A 143 4.77 8.23 -3.39
CA GLY A 143 3.51 8.93 -3.68
C GLY A 143 3.53 9.79 -4.94
N GLY A 144 4.56 9.64 -5.79
CA GLY A 144 4.62 10.29 -7.10
C GLY A 144 3.53 9.77 -8.05
N ALA A 145 3.10 10.61 -8.99
CA ALA A 145 2.20 10.21 -10.06
C ALA A 145 2.92 9.29 -11.05
N ALA A 146 2.20 8.26 -11.54
CA ALA A 146 2.64 7.38 -12.61
C ALA A 146 2.29 7.96 -13.98
#